data_AF-A0A1Z2KYW5-F1
#
_entry.id   AF-A0A1Z2KYW5-F1
#
_cell.length_a   1.000
_cell.length_b   1.000
_cell.length_c   1.000
_cell.angle_alpha   90.00
_cell.angle_beta   90.00
_cell.angle_gamma   90.00
#
_symmetry.space_group_name_H-M   'P 1'
#
loop_
_entity.id
_entity.type
_entity.pdbx_description
1 polymer ?
#
loop_
_entity_poly.entity_id
_entity_poly.type
_entity_poly.pdbx_seq_one_letter_code
_entity_poly.pdbx_strand_id
1 'polypeptide(L)' 'MVQPPAGRGGVRVAYLYPVASAARVRPMTPAKWAALAKAMRARRTCPQCRTDAGYCIPPSLGMCVTCAYSEEQRAA' A
#
# COMPACT_ATOMS: atom_id res chain seq x y z
N MET A 1 35.13 -7.10 2.80
CA MET A 1 34.30 -5.97 3.28
C MET A 1 33.79 -5.22 2.06
N VAL A 2 32.51 -5.37 1.72
CA VAL A 2 31.92 -4.59 0.61
C VAL A 2 31.17 -3.40 1.24
N GLN A 3 31.59 -2.19 0.89
CA GLN A 3 30.96 -0.97 1.38
C GLN A 3 29.74 -0.61 0.51
N PRO A 4 28.57 -0.26 1.10
CA PRO A 4 27.47 0.36 0.37
C PRO A 4 27.66 1.90 0.29
N PRO A 5 27.73 2.51 -0.90
CA PRO A 5 27.93 3.95 -1.00
C PRO A 5 26.72 4.80 -0.59
N ALA A 6 27.11 5.86 0.11
CA ALA A 6 26.35 6.87 0.80
C ALA A 6 25.77 7.96 -0.11
N GLY A 7 24.72 8.64 0.40
CA GLY A 7 24.36 10.01 0.06
C GLY A 7 24.10 10.33 -1.42
N ARG A 8 23.79 11.60 -1.71
CA ARG A 8 23.60 12.07 -3.09
C ARG A 8 24.98 12.09 -3.78
N GLY A 9 25.15 11.28 -4.82
CA GLY A 9 26.37 11.22 -5.65
C GLY A 9 27.15 9.90 -5.62
N GLY A 10 26.79 8.92 -4.76
CA GLY A 10 27.42 7.60 -4.70
C GLY A 10 26.68 6.50 -5.47
N VAL A 11 27.40 5.42 -5.85
CA VAL A 11 26.83 4.23 -6.51
C VAL A 11 26.04 3.39 -5.49
N ARG A 12 24.72 3.30 -5.60
CA ARG A 12 23.93 2.43 -4.72
C ARG A 12 23.99 0.98 -5.19
N VAL A 13 24.38 0.08 -4.29
CA VAL A 13 24.46 -1.37 -4.58
C VAL A 13 23.31 -2.09 -3.88
N ALA A 14 22.55 -2.89 -4.63
CA ALA A 14 21.50 -3.77 -4.10
C ALA A 14 21.97 -5.22 -4.18
N TYR A 15 22.31 -5.82 -3.04
CA TYR A 15 22.67 -7.23 -2.99
C TYR A 15 21.43 -8.09 -3.21
N LEU A 16 21.52 -9.04 -4.13
CA LEU A 16 20.53 -10.11 -4.26
C LEU A 16 20.85 -11.18 -3.22
N TYR A 17 19.92 -11.44 -2.31
CA TYR A 17 20.05 -12.53 -1.34
C TYR A 17 19.75 -13.88 -2.00
N PRO A 18 20.51 -14.94 -1.70
CA PRO A 18 20.21 -16.29 -2.19
C PRO A 18 18.86 -16.80 -1.65
N VAL A 19 17.92 -17.12 -2.54
CA VAL A 19 16.56 -17.59 -2.18
C VAL A 19 16.60 -18.87 -1.33
N ALA A 20 17.60 -19.74 -1.55
CA ALA A 20 17.79 -20.97 -0.77
C ALA A 20 18.08 -20.72 0.73
N SER A 21 18.55 -19.53 1.09
CA SER A 21 18.77 -19.12 2.48
C SER A 21 17.57 -18.42 3.12
N ALA A 22 16.47 -18.24 2.36
CA ALA A 22 15.29 -17.54 2.85
C ALA A 22 14.58 -18.39 3.91
N ALA A 23 14.40 -17.82 5.10
CA ALA A 23 13.55 -18.41 6.11
C ALA A 23 12.09 -18.45 5.64
N ARG A 24 11.36 -19.50 6.02
CA ARG A 24 9.93 -19.62 5.73
C ARG A 24 9.16 -18.47 6.37
N VAL A 25 8.30 -17.82 5.60
CA VAL A 25 7.40 -16.78 6.14
C VAL A 25 6.52 -17.37 7.23
N ARG A 26 6.41 -16.67 8.36
CA ARG A 26 5.53 -17.06 9.48
C ARG A 26 4.09 -17.14 8.95
N PRO A 27 3.36 -18.25 9.23
CA PRO A 27 1.98 -18.36 8.78
C PRO A 27 1.13 -17.22 9.36
N MET A 28 0.14 -16.82 8.57
CA MET A 28 -0.81 -15.80 8.98
C MET A 28 -1.70 -16.34 10.10
N THR A 29 -1.93 -15.54 11.14
CA THR A 29 -2.82 -15.92 12.24
C THR A 29 -4.18 -15.26 12.04
N PRO A 30 -5.29 -15.83 12.56
CA PRO A 30 -6.61 -15.21 12.51
C PRO A 30 -6.63 -13.75 13.02
N ALA A 31 -5.87 -13.48 14.09
CA ALA A 31 -5.74 -12.13 14.63
C ALA A 31 -5.09 -11.14 13.63
N LYS A 32 -4.05 -11.59 12.89
CA LYS A 32 -3.44 -10.77 11.85
C LYS A 32 -4.38 -10.54 10.68
N TRP A 33 -5.19 -11.54 10.31
CA TRP A 33 -6.22 -11.39 9.26
C TRP A 33 -7.24 -10.31 9.65
N ALA A 34 -7.74 -10.36 10.89
CA ALA A 34 -8.68 -9.36 11.39
C ALA A 34 -8.05 -7.95 11.43
N ALA A 35 -6.80 -7.84 11.87
CA ALA A 35 -6.09 -6.56 11.88
C ALA A 35 -5.91 -5.98 10.47
N LEU A 36 -5.54 -6.82 9.50
CA LEU A 36 -5.42 -6.43 8.11
C LEU A 36 -6.76 -6.00 7.52
N ALA A 37 -7.84 -6.77 7.76
CA ALA A 37 -9.18 -6.43 7.30
C ALA A 37 -9.63 -5.06 7.87
N LYS A 38 -9.36 -4.79 9.14
CA LYS A 38 -9.66 -3.49 9.77
C LYS A 38 -8.84 -2.35 9.14
N ALA A 39 -7.56 -2.57 8.90
CA ALA A 39 -6.69 -1.58 8.25
C ALA A 39 -7.13 -1.30 6.81
N MET A 40 -7.48 -2.34 6.05
CA MET A 40 -7.98 -2.21 4.67
C MET A 40 -9.33 -1.49 4.65
N ARG A 41 -10.25 -1.80 5.56
CA ARG A 41 -11.52 -1.07 5.66
C ARG A 41 -11.29 0.42 5.85
N ALA A 42 -10.40 0.82 6.76
CA ALA A 42 -10.08 2.23 6.97
C ALA A 42 -9.48 2.92 5.72
N ARG A 43 -8.67 2.21 4.93
CA ARG A 43 -8.08 2.73 3.68
C ARG A 43 -9.05 2.80 2.51
N ARG A 44 -10.14 2.04 2.55
CA ARG A 44 -11.13 1.94 1.46
C ARG A 44 -12.43 2.71 1.77
N THR A 45 -12.72 2.97 3.03
CA THR A 45 -13.84 3.82 3.44
C THR A 45 -13.52 5.26 3.14
N CYS A 46 -14.34 5.88 2.29
CA CYS A 46 -14.21 7.29 1.96
C CYS A 46 -14.66 8.17 3.12
N PRO A 47 -13.90 9.22 3.49
CA PRO A 47 -14.34 10.14 4.53
C PRO A 47 -15.60 10.95 4.16
N GLN A 48 -15.86 11.16 2.86
CA GLN A 48 -16.95 12.02 2.38
C GLN A 48 -18.29 11.27 2.23
N CYS A 49 -18.30 10.14 1.52
CA CYS A 49 -19.51 9.34 1.33
C CYS A 49 -19.67 8.22 2.36
N ARG A 50 -18.63 7.92 3.15
CA ARG A 50 -18.59 6.83 4.16
C ARG A 50 -18.83 5.42 3.59
N THR A 51 -18.85 5.28 2.27
CA THR A 51 -18.96 4.01 1.57
C THR A 51 -17.58 3.37 1.41
N ASP A 52 -17.54 2.03 1.43
CA ASP A 52 -16.36 1.27 1.01
C ASP A 52 -16.27 1.32 -0.52
N ALA A 53 -15.20 1.92 -1.05
CA ALA A 53 -15.00 2.08 -2.47
C ALA A 53 -14.52 0.79 -3.17
N GLY A 54 -14.12 -0.25 -2.41
CA GLY A 54 -13.57 -1.50 -2.95
C GLY A 54 -12.10 -1.42 -3.37
N TYR A 55 -11.52 -0.22 -3.45
CA TYR A 55 -10.10 0.05 -3.71
C TYR A 55 -9.49 0.95 -2.62
N CYS A 56 -8.16 0.92 -2.49
CA CYS A 56 -7.46 1.80 -1.56
C CYS A 56 -7.53 3.25 -2.06
N ILE A 57 -8.08 4.14 -1.25
CA ILE A 57 -8.25 5.54 -1.61
C ILE A 57 -6.88 6.21 -1.76
N PRO A 58 -6.59 6.84 -2.91
CA PRO A 58 -5.32 7.49 -3.13
C PRO A 58 -5.16 8.71 -2.21
N PRO A 59 -4.01 8.86 -1.52
CA PRO A 59 -3.79 9.97 -0.60
C PRO A 59 -3.72 11.32 -1.31
N SER A 60 -3.43 11.35 -2.62
CA SER A 60 -3.43 12.57 -3.43
C SER A 60 -4.81 13.22 -3.56
N LEU A 61 -5.88 12.41 -3.61
CA LEU A 61 -7.25 12.90 -3.70
C LEU A 61 -7.86 13.12 -2.31
N GLY A 62 -7.38 12.38 -1.29
CA GLY A 62 -7.93 12.42 0.07
C GLY A 62 -9.37 11.85 0.18
N MET A 63 -10.00 11.48 -0.93
CA MET A 63 -11.34 10.95 -1.02
C MET A 63 -11.47 9.98 -2.21
N CYS A 64 -12.61 9.31 -2.29
CA CYS A 64 -12.90 8.37 -3.36
C CYS A 64 -12.89 9.04 -4.74
N VAL A 65 -12.50 8.32 -5.79
CA VAL A 65 -12.47 8.80 -7.18
C VAL A 65 -13.85 9.29 -7.62
N THR A 66 -14.91 8.58 -7.23
CA THR A 66 -16.30 8.98 -7.55
C THR A 66 -16.73 10.25 -6.82
N CYS A 67 -16.11 10.56 -5.68
CA CYS A 67 -16.32 11.78 -4.91
C CYS A 67 -15.54 12.96 -5.51
N ALA A 68 -14.31 12.69 -5.96
CA ALA A 68 -13.42 13.70 -6.52
C ALA A 68 -13.81 14.11 -7.95
N TYR A 69 -14.33 13.17 -8.74
CA TYR A 69 -14.66 13.36 -10.16
C TYR A 69 -16.13 13.05 -10.46
N SER A 70 -17.02 13.49 -9.56
CA SER A 70 -18.46 13.22 -9.66
C SER A 70 -19.10 13.76 -10.95
N GLU A 71 -18.60 14.88 -11.49
CA GLU A 71 -19.09 15.48 -12.73
C GLU A 71 -18.59 14.74 -13.98
N GLU A 72 -17.33 14.31 -14.00
CA GLU A 72 -16.76 13.55 -15.12
C GLU A 72 -17.41 12.17 -15.27
N GLN A 73 -17.87 11.56 -14.17
CA GLN A 73 -18.64 10.31 -14.23
C GLN A 73 -20.07 10.47 -14.74
N ARG A 74 -20.69 11.67 -14.65
CA ARG A 74 -22.03 11.93 -15.21
C ARG A 74 -22.00 12.26 -16.70
N ALA A 75 -20.84 12.66 -17.21
CA ALA A 75 -20.63 13.04 -18.61
C ALA A 75 -20.23 11.86 -19.52
N ALA A 76 -19.97 10.68 -18.95
CA ALA A 76 -19.64 9.43 -19.66
C ALA A 76 -20.88 8.55 -19.87
#